data_AF-A0A940HFV6-F1
#
_entry.id   AF-A0A940HFV6-F1
#
_cell.length_a   1.000
_cell.length_b   1.000
_cell.length_c   1.000
_cell.angle_alpha   90.00
_cell.angle_beta   90.00
_cell.angle_gamma   90.00
#
_symmetry.space_group_name_H-M   'P 1'
#
loop_
_entity.id
_entity.type
_entity.pdbx_description
1 polymer ?
#
loop_
_entity_poly.entity_id
_entity_poly.type
_entity_poly.pdbx_seq_one_letter_code
_entity_poly.pdbx_strand_id
1 'polypeptide(L)'
;MVISLRGLALPVSLFLTCSAGTLRAQTVKQPISEDSLRRAIVQAVGNKLTRSHFAPKAFDDKYSLEIWESFMRSLDPSRNIFLQEDIDRLSPFKTLVDDDIKNARTDFFDAAFALFQTRLKECRIFSENILKSPLRFTAGEQFLPDRSKSAYPASKAEKEKLWLASLKYSVLKNYMDMEGKAANPALDTA
;
A
#
# COMPACT_ATOMS: atom_id res chain seq x y z
N MET A 1 44.32 30.82 77.63
CA MET A 1 43.67 29.54 77.97
C MET A 1 44.01 28.55 76.85
N VAL A 2 45.21 27.96 76.78
CA VAL A 2 45.84 26.91 77.61
C VAL A 2 45.14 25.54 77.43
N ILE A 3 45.80 24.66 76.64
CA ILE A 3 46.04 23.20 76.85
C ILE A 3 44.79 22.30 77.00
N SER A 4 44.69 21.02 76.59
CA SER A 4 45.38 20.07 75.71
C SER A 4 44.72 18.70 76.00
N LEU A 5 44.60 17.87 74.94
CA LEU A 5 44.77 16.40 74.91
C LEU A 5 43.73 15.38 75.46
N ARG A 6 43.65 14.30 74.66
CA ARG A 6 43.25 12.89 74.91
C ARG A 6 41.73 12.63 74.85
N GLY A 7 41.18 11.84 73.93
CA GLY A 7 41.71 10.70 73.19
C GLY A 7 40.87 9.48 73.56
N LEU A 8 40.05 8.97 72.63
CA LEU A 8 39.58 7.58 72.71
C LEU A 8 39.23 7.09 71.30
N ALA A 9 39.89 5.98 70.96
CA ALA A 9 39.79 5.27 69.70
C ALA A 9 38.58 4.32 69.65
N LEU A 10 38.18 3.95 68.42
CA LEU A 10 37.56 2.69 67.94
C LEU A 10 36.41 2.94 66.94
N PRO A 11 36.15 2.03 66.00
CA PRO A 11 36.89 1.90 64.75
C PRO A 11 36.03 2.24 63.53
N VAL A 12 36.72 2.53 62.44
CA VAL A 12 36.18 2.66 61.09
C VAL A 12 35.53 1.34 60.67
N SER A 13 34.21 1.23 60.78
CA SER A 13 33.44 0.23 60.01
C SER A 13 33.14 0.82 58.64
N LEU A 14 34.13 0.72 57.77
CA LEU A 14 33.97 0.92 56.33
C LEU A 14 33.05 -0.18 55.80
N PHE A 15 31.74 0.04 55.87
CA PHE A 15 30.79 -0.67 55.02
C PHE A 15 31.05 -0.22 53.58
N LEU A 16 32.04 -0.83 52.95
CA LEU A 16 32.17 -0.84 51.51
C LEU A 16 31.04 -1.74 50.98
N THR A 17 29.81 -1.26 51.08
CA THR A 17 28.73 -1.74 50.23
C THR A 17 29.10 -1.28 48.83
N CYS A 18 29.85 -2.13 48.13
CA CYS A 18 29.93 -2.08 46.70
C CYS A 18 28.49 -2.28 46.23
N SER A 19 27.75 -1.18 46.11
CA SER A 19 26.53 -1.15 45.33
C SER A 19 27.02 -1.49 43.94
N ALA A 20 26.98 -2.78 43.61
CA ALA A 20 27.08 -3.25 42.24
C ALA A 20 25.94 -2.54 41.53
N GLY A 21 26.26 -1.38 40.93
CA GLY A 21 25.37 -0.65 40.07
C GLY A 21 25.02 -1.65 38.99
N THR A 22 23.83 -2.24 39.10
CA THR A 22 23.28 -3.03 38.03
C THR A 22 23.03 -2.02 36.92
N LEU A 23 24.00 -1.91 36.01
CA LEU A 23 23.81 -1.26 34.75
C LEU A 23 22.78 -2.13 34.01
N ARG A 24 21.50 -1.90 34.29
CA ARG A 24 20.44 -2.34 33.39
C ARG A 24 20.72 -1.58 32.10
N ALA A 25 21.38 -2.26 31.16
CA ALA A 25 21.31 -1.90 29.77
C ALA A 25 19.83 -1.97 29.40
N GLN A 26 19.12 -0.86 29.56
CA GLN A 26 17.85 -0.67 28.89
C GLN A 26 18.21 -0.60 27.42
N THR A 27 18.17 -1.75 26.75
CA THR A 27 17.98 -1.78 25.30
C THR A 27 16.62 -1.16 25.06
N VAL A 28 16.61 0.17 24.96
CA VAL A 28 15.47 0.92 24.49
C VAL A 28 15.35 0.58 23.01
N LYS A 29 14.68 -0.55 22.73
CA LYS A 29 14.25 -0.91 21.39
C LYS A 29 13.09 0.04 21.06
N GLN A 30 13.43 1.30 20.76
CA GLN A 30 12.44 2.24 20.25
C GLN A 30 11.78 1.56 19.05
N PRO A 31 10.44 1.43 19.03
CA PRO A 31 9.77 0.87 17.88
C PRO A 31 10.11 1.75 16.68
N ILE A 32 10.77 1.16 15.68
CA ILE A 32 11.03 1.84 14.41
C ILE A 32 9.67 2.25 13.86
N SER A 33 9.48 3.53 13.55
CA SER A 33 8.21 3.98 12.96
C SER A 33 7.98 3.25 11.63
N GLU A 34 6.73 2.89 11.35
CA GLU A 34 6.36 2.19 10.11
C GLU A 34 6.90 2.92 8.87
N ASP A 35 6.80 4.24 8.88
CA ASP A 35 7.33 5.15 7.89
C ASP A 35 8.86 5.03 7.71
N SER A 36 9.62 5.01 8.81
CA SER A 36 11.08 4.81 8.74
C SER A 36 11.46 3.42 8.23
N LEU A 37 10.69 2.39 8.61
CA LEU A 37 10.88 1.03 8.12
C LEU A 37 10.63 0.96 6.60
N ARG A 38 9.55 1.56 6.11
CA ARG A 38 9.21 1.60 4.67
C ARG A 38 10.31 2.27 3.86
N ARG A 39 10.80 3.43 4.30
CA ARG A 39 11.92 4.12 3.64
C ARG A 39 13.19 3.26 3.60
N ALA A 40 13.53 2.62 4.72
CA ALA A 40 14.69 1.72 4.79
C ALA A 40 14.56 0.54 3.82
N ILE A 41 13.35 -0.03 3.69
CA ILE A 41 13.06 -1.10 2.74
C ILE A 41 13.23 -0.62 1.29
N VAL A 42 12.66 0.54 0.93
CA VAL A 42 12.80 1.12 -0.41
C VAL A 42 14.27 1.32 -0.76
N GLN A 43 15.05 1.88 0.16
CA GLN A 43 16.48 2.10 -0.03
C GLN A 43 17.25 0.77 -0.19
N ALA A 44 16.97 -0.22 0.66
CA ALA A 44 17.65 -1.51 0.63
C ALA A 44 17.34 -2.27 -0.68
N VAL A 45 16.07 -2.29 -1.10
CA VAL A 45 15.64 -2.93 -2.34
C VAL A 45 16.21 -2.19 -3.55
N GLY A 46 16.13 -0.85 -3.59
CA GLY A 46 16.71 -0.04 -4.66
C GLY A 46 18.20 -0.31 -4.82
N ASN A 47 18.97 -0.30 -3.73
CA ASN A 47 20.40 -0.62 -3.74
C ASN A 47 20.69 -2.03 -4.23
N LYS A 48 19.87 -3.02 -3.83
CA LYS A 48 20.02 -4.41 -4.28
C LYS A 48 19.77 -4.55 -5.78
N LEU A 49 18.75 -3.88 -6.31
CA LEU A 49 18.44 -3.89 -7.73
C LEU A 49 19.56 -3.25 -8.55
N THR A 50 20.15 -2.14 -8.09
CA THR A 50 21.27 -1.50 -8.79
C THR A 50 22.54 -2.35 -8.78
N ARG A 51 22.86 -3.00 -7.65
CA ARG A 51 24.17 -3.64 -7.43
C ARG A 51 24.22 -5.13 -7.69
N SER A 52 23.07 -5.81 -7.62
CA SER A 52 23.02 -7.28 -7.63
C SER A 52 22.08 -7.87 -8.68
N HIS A 53 21.30 -7.04 -9.39
CA HIS A 53 20.48 -7.56 -10.49
C HIS A 53 21.38 -7.89 -11.69
N PHE A 54 21.13 -9.02 -12.35
CA PHE A 54 21.94 -9.48 -13.50
C PHE A 54 21.92 -8.48 -14.67
N ALA A 55 20.79 -7.79 -14.85
CA ALA A 55 20.62 -6.72 -15.82
C ALA A 55 20.08 -5.46 -15.10
N PRO A 56 20.94 -4.68 -14.43
CA PRO A 56 20.50 -3.51 -13.67
C PRO A 56 19.98 -2.45 -14.65
N LYS A 57 18.82 -1.88 -14.33
CA LYS A 57 18.28 -0.71 -15.04
C LYS A 57 18.78 0.57 -14.39
N ALA A 58 19.00 1.60 -15.19
CA ALA A 58 19.23 2.94 -14.67
C ALA A 58 17.95 3.44 -13.99
N PHE A 59 18.10 4.02 -12.80
CA PHE A 59 17.04 4.78 -12.16
C PHE A 59 17.02 6.17 -12.78
N ASP A 60 16.22 6.34 -13.83
CA ASP A 60 16.04 7.57 -14.61
C ASP A 60 14.54 7.81 -14.90
N ASP A 61 14.22 8.97 -15.48
CA ASP A 61 12.85 9.37 -15.82
C ASP A 61 12.10 8.34 -16.69
N LYS A 62 12.82 7.60 -17.54
CA LYS A 62 12.23 6.56 -18.38
C LYS A 62 11.80 5.37 -17.51
N TYR A 63 12.68 4.92 -16.62
CA TYR A 63 12.35 3.84 -15.72
C TYR A 63 11.29 4.25 -14.68
N SER A 64 11.28 5.52 -14.26
CA SER A 64 10.20 6.10 -13.46
C SER A 64 8.84 5.96 -14.12
N LEU A 65 8.73 6.26 -15.41
CA LEU A 65 7.49 6.12 -16.15
C LEU A 65 7.05 4.64 -16.20
N GLU A 66 7.99 3.72 -16.45
CA GLU A 66 7.69 2.28 -16.45
C GLU A 66 7.14 1.81 -15.09
N ILE A 67 7.77 2.25 -13.98
CA ILE A 67 7.32 1.91 -12.62
C ILE A 67 5.94 2.53 -12.35
N TRP A 68 5.75 3.81 -12.67
CA TRP A 68 4.49 4.51 -12.49
C TRP A 68 3.35 3.81 -13.24
N GLU A 69 3.54 3.47 -14.52
CA GLU A 69 2.52 2.79 -15.32
C GLU A 69 2.23 1.38 -14.80
N SER A 70 3.28 0.63 -14.42
CA SER A 70 3.13 -0.71 -13.86
C SER A 70 2.35 -0.66 -12.53
N PHE A 71 2.68 0.30 -11.66
CA PHE A 71 2.02 0.46 -10.38
C PHE A 71 0.55 0.85 -10.55
N MET A 72 0.25 1.86 -11.38
CA MET A 72 -1.12 2.28 -11.65
C MET A 72 -1.96 1.16 -12.26
N ARG A 73 -1.38 0.35 -13.16
CA ARG A 73 -2.04 -0.83 -13.73
C ARG A 73 -2.28 -1.93 -12.70
N SER A 74 -1.37 -2.10 -11.74
CA SER A 74 -1.54 -3.08 -10.66
C SER A 74 -2.68 -2.71 -9.71
N LEU A 75 -2.90 -1.41 -9.48
CA LEU A 75 -3.98 -0.93 -8.63
C LEU A 75 -5.34 -0.99 -9.35
N ASP A 76 -5.40 -0.58 -10.62
CA ASP A 76 -6.66 -0.46 -11.36
C ASP A 76 -6.52 -1.00 -12.80
N PRO A 77 -6.44 -2.34 -12.96
CA PRO A 77 -6.23 -2.97 -14.27
C PRO A 77 -7.40 -2.73 -15.24
N SER A 78 -8.60 -2.56 -14.71
CA SER A 78 -9.83 -2.32 -15.48
C SER A 78 -10.19 -0.83 -15.62
N ARG A 79 -9.35 0.07 -15.09
CA ARG A 79 -9.57 1.53 -15.12
C ARG A 79 -10.99 1.92 -14.69
N ASN A 80 -11.48 1.30 -13.63
CA ASN A 80 -12.82 1.51 -13.09
C ASN A 80 -12.81 1.93 -11.61
N ILE A 81 -11.62 2.05 -10.99
CA ILE A 81 -11.45 2.50 -9.62
C ILE A 81 -11.08 3.99 -9.58
N PHE A 82 -10.07 4.44 -10.32
CA PHE A 82 -9.67 5.85 -10.34
C PHE A 82 -10.60 6.72 -11.21
N LEU A 83 -10.60 8.03 -10.99
CA LEU A 83 -11.10 9.02 -11.95
C LEU A 83 -9.96 9.61 -12.78
N GLN A 84 -10.28 10.21 -13.92
CA GLN A 84 -9.31 10.96 -14.71
C GLN A 84 -8.61 12.04 -13.87
N GLU A 85 -9.35 12.75 -13.00
CA GLU A 85 -8.76 13.75 -12.09
C GLU A 85 -7.70 13.17 -11.14
N ASP A 86 -7.82 11.90 -10.75
CA ASP A 86 -6.84 11.27 -9.87
C ASP A 86 -5.54 10.99 -10.64
N ILE A 87 -5.67 10.55 -11.90
CA ILE A 87 -4.54 10.32 -12.80
C ILE A 87 -3.82 11.61 -13.11
N ASP A 88 -4.57 12.69 -13.34
CA ASP A 88 -3.99 14.00 -13.61
C ASP A 88 -3.21 14.52 -12.39
N ARG A 89 -3.73 14.32 -11.17
CA ARG A 89 -3.03 14.64 -9.91
C ARG A 89 -1.77 13.81 -9.70
N LEU A 90 -1.75 12.56 -10.15
CA LEU A 90 -0.60 11.66 -10.04
C LEU A 90 0.38 11.79 -11.20
N SER A 91 0.03 12.52 -12.26
CA SER A 91 0.85 12.68 -13.46
C SER A 91 2.21 13.33 -13.22
N PRO A 92 2.40 14.28 -12.26
CA PRO A 92 3.72 14.84 -11.98
C PRO A 92 4.72 13.81 -11.47
N PHE A 93 4.25 12.71 -10.85
CA PHE A 93 5.13 11.66 -10.35
C PHE A 93 5.73 10.76 -11.45
N LYS A 94 5.24 10.86 -12.69
CA LYS A 94 5.69 9.99 -13.80
C LYS A 94 7.21 9.97 -14.00
N THR A 95 7.89 11.06 -13.67
CA THR A 95 9.35 11.20 -13.81
C THR A 95 10.05 11.39 -12.47
N LEU A 96 9.38 11.15 -11.34
CA LEU A 96 9.92 11.40 -9.99
C LEU A 96 10.07 10.13 -9.14
N VAL A 97 9.60 8.98 -9.62
CA VAL A 97 9.64 7.73 -8.84
C VAL A 97 11.08 7.27 -8.58
N ASP A 98 11.99 7.48 -9.52
CA ASP A 98 13.41 7.17 -9.38
C ASP A 98 14.07 8.07 -8.33
N ASP A 99 13.73 9.36 -8.31
CA ASP A 99 14.17 10.29 -7.27
C ASP A 99 13.64 9.88 -5.89
N ASP A 100 12.39 9.44 -5.81
CA ASP A 100 11.83 8.89 -4.56
C ASP A 100 12.64 7.68 -4.09
N ILE A 101 12.95 6.73 -4.97
CA ILE A 101 13.72 5.53 -4.63
C ILE A 101 15.16 5.90 -4.19
N LYS A 102 15.84 6.79 -4.93
CA LYS A 102 17.22 7.24 -4.63
C LYS A 102 17.30 7.94 -3.28
N ASN A 103 16.30 8.77 -2.98
CA ASN A 103 16.24 9.56 -1.75
C ASN A 103 15.51 8.85 -0.60
N ALA A 104 15.19 7.56 -0.75
CA ALA A 104 14.46 6.77 0.22
C ALA A 104 13.13 7.42 0.64
N ARG A 105 12.40 8.03 -0.30
CA ARG A 105 11.05 8.57 -0.10
C ARG A 105 10.01 7.61 -0.64
N THR A 106 8.76 7.84 -0.24
CA THR A 106 7.59 7.04 -0.65
C THR A 106 6.45 7.90 -1.18
N ASP A 107 6.74 9.13 -1.57
CA ASP A 107 5.76 10.19 -1.85
C ASP A 107 4.75 9.77 -2.93
N PHE A 108 5.22 9.22 -4.07
CA PHE A 108 4.32 8.68 -5.10
C PHE A 108 3.41 7.57 -4.57
N PHE A 109 4.00 6.59 -3.88
CA PHE A 109 3.27 5.41 -3.39
C PHE A 109 2.21 5.81 -2.35
N ASP A 110 2.55 6.75 -1.46
CA ASP A 110 1.64 7.27 -0.45
C ASP A 110 0.47 8.04 -1.08
N ALA A 111 0.77 8.93 -2.04
CA ALA A 111 -0.25 9.70 -2.75
C ALA A 111 -1.20 8.79 -3.53
N ALA A 112 -0.66 7.85 -4.31
CA ALA A 112 -1.44 6.94 -5.14
C ALA A 112 -2.29 5.99 -4.28
N PHE A 113 -1.73 5.44 -3.20
CA PHE A 113 -2.45 4.51 -2.33
C PHE A 113 -3.54 5.21 -1.50
N ALA A 114 -3.33 6.45 -1.07
CA ALA A 114 -4.36 7.23 -0.39
C ALA A 114 -5.57 7.52 -1.31
N LEU A 115 -5.32 7.88 -2.57
CA LEU A 115 -6.38 8.05 -3.58
C LEU A 115 -7.09 6.72 -3.85
N PHE A 116 -6.33 5.63 -4.01
CA PHE A 116 -6.86 4.30 -4.24
C PHE A 116 -7.82 3.85 -3.13
N GLN A 117 -7.42 3.99 -1.86
CA GLN A 117 -8.29 3.66 -0.72
C GLN A 117 -9.57 4.50 -0.70
N THR A 118 -9.45 5.78 -1.02
CA THR A 118 -10.60 6.69 -1.10
C THR A 118 -11.58 6.22 -2.17
N ARG A 119 -11.09 5.89 -3.36
CA ARG A 119 -11.93 5.41 -4.46
C ARG A 119 -12.48 4.01 -4.24
N LEU A 120 -11.75 3.11 -3.58
CA LEU A 120 -12.27 1.80 -3.20
C LEU A 120 -13.48 1.90 -2.27
N LYS A 121 -13.43 2.81 -1.28
CA LYS A 121 -14.57 3.09 -0.41
C LYS A 121 -15.78 3.60 -1.21
N GLU A 122 -15.54 4.50 -2.17
CA GLU A 122 -16.58 5.00 -3.08
C GLU A 122 -17.20 3.87 -3.91
N CYS A 123 -16.37 3.00 -4.50
CA CYS A 123 -16.82 1.85 -5.29
C CYS A 123 -17.64 0.83 -4.48
N ARG A 124 -17.27 0.63 -3.21
CA ARG A 124 -18.08 -0.18 -2.28
C ARG A 124 -19.46 0.42 -2.09
N ILE A 125 -19.56 1.72 -1.85
CA ILE A 125 -20.84 2.42 -1.67
C ILE A 125 -21.70 2.32 -2.94
N PHE A 126 -21.11 2.48 -4.14
CA PHE A 126 -21.84 2.27 -5.40
C PHE A 126 -22.40 0.86 -5.48
N SER A 127 -21.58 -0.15 -5.19
CA SER A 127 -22.00 -1.55 -5.24
C SER A 127 -23.16 -1.82 -4.27
N GLU A 128 -23.04 -1.36 -3.04
CA GLU A 128 -24.11 -1.49 -2.03
C GLU A 128 -25.39 -0.80 -2.47
N ASN A 129 -25.31 0.40 -3.05
CA ASN A 129 -26.49 1.14 -3.52
C ASN A 129 -27.15 0.49 -4.73
N ILE A 130 -26.36 0.04 -5.71
CA ILE A 130 -26.86 -0.66 -6.90
C ILE A 130 -27.62 -1.93 -6.50
N LEU A 131 -27.06 -2.69 -5.55
CA LEU A 131 -27.62 -3.98 -5.12
C LEU A 131 -28.81 -3.88 -4.16
N LYS A 132 -29.18 -2.67 -3.69
CA LYS A 132 -30.42 -2.47 -2.93
C LYS A 132 -31.67 -2.70 -3.78
N SER A 133 -31.56 -2.58 -5.10
CA SER A 133 -32.65 -2.80 -6.04
C SER A 133 -32.34 -3.98 -6.95
N PRO A 134 -33.36 -4.73 -7.41
CA PRO A 134 -33.14 -5.81 -8.36
C PRO A 134 -32.53 -5.27 -9.67
N LEU A 135 -31.48 -5.94 -10.15
CA LEU A 135 -30.87 -5.61 -11.43
C LEU A 135 -31.87 -5.87 -12.57
N ARG A 136 -31.99 -4.91 -13.49
CA ARG A 136 -32.81 -5.04 -14.70
C ARG A 136 -31.91 -5.33 -15.89
N PHE A 137 -32.19 -6.41 -16.61
CA PHE A 137 -31.45 -6.80 -17.80
C PHE A 137 -32.30 -6.49 -19.03
N THR A 138 -31.73 -5.75 -19.98
CA THR A 138 -32.38 -5.46 -21.26
C THR A 138 -31.57 -6.04 -22.42
N ALA A 139 -32.25 -6.47 -23.47
CA ALA A 139 -31.59 -7.03 -24.65
C ALA A 139 -30.80 -5.94 -25.38
N GLY A 140 -29.60 -6.26 -25.85
CA GLY A 140 -28.73 -5.35 -26.60
C GLY A 140 -27.77 -4.50 -25.75
N GLU A 141 -27.80 -4.61 -24.42
CA GLU A 141 -26.76 -4.00 -23.57
C GLU A 141 -25.38 -4.61 -23.87
N GLN A 142 -24.38 -3.76 -24.06
CA GLN A 142 -23.00 -4.17 -24.29
C GLN A 142 -22.12 -3.84 -23.09
N PHE A 143 -21.21 -4.75 -22.77
CA PHE A 143 -20.19 -4.55 -21.75
C PHE A 143 -18.82 -4.84 -22.35
N LEU A 144 -17.83 -4.03 -22.00
CA LEU A 144 -16.44 -4.23 -22.40
C LEU A 144 -15.67 -4.84 -21.22
N PRO A 145 -15.35 -6.15 -21.24
CA PRO A 145 -14.68 -6.80 -20.11
C PRO A 145 -13.24 -6.33 -19.90
N ASP A 146 -12.49 -6.14 -20.99
CA ASP A 146 -11.13 -5.61 -20.93
C ASP A 146 -11.14 -4.10 -21.16
N ARG A 147 -10.92 -3.36 -20.08
CA ARG A 147 -10.82 -1.90 -20.08
C ARG A 147 -9.40 -1.39 -19.85
N SER A 148 -8.39 -2.25 -19.95
CA SER A 148 -6.98 -1.91 -19.70
C SER A 148 -6.44 -0.78 -20.57
N LYS A 149 -7.08 -0.50 -21.71
CA LYS A 149 -6.78 0.60 -22.66
C LYS A 149 -7.84 1.70 -22.71
N SER A 150 -8.92 1.60 -21.93
CA SER A 150 -10.00 2.60 -21.92
C SER A 150 -9.55 3.89 -21.23
N ALA A 151 -10.23 5.00 -21.48
CA ALA A 151 -10.08 6.19 -20.63
C ALA A 151 -10.56 5.88 -19.20
N TYR A 152 -9.97 6.55 -18.22
CA TYR A 152 -10.53 6.58 -16.87
C TYR A 152 -11.86 7.34 -16.89
N PRO A 153 -12.82 7.00 -16.02
CA PRO A 153 -14.08 7.73 -15.93
C PRO A 153 -13.82 9.21 -15.62
N ALA A 154 -14.47 10.11 -16.34
CA ALA A 154 -14.31 11.55 -16.15
C ALA A 154 -15.07 12.05 -14.91
N SER A 155 -16.08 11.31 -14.46
CA SER A 155 -16.92 11.68 -13.32
C SER A 155 -17.36 10.48 -12.49
N LYS A 156 -17.85 10.76 -11.28
CA LYS A 156 -18.47 9.75 -10.41
C LYS A 156 -19.67 9.07 -11.06
N ALA A 157 -20.49 9.83 -11.80
CA ALA A 157 -21.66 9.30 -12.50
C ALA A 157 -21.27 8.31 -13.61
N GLU A 158 -20.21 8.60 -14.37
CA GLU A 158 -19.66 7.67 -15.35
C GLU A 158 -19.10 6.41 -14.69
N LYS A 159 -18.38 6.58 -13.57
CA LYS A 159 -17.86 5.46 -12.79
C LYS A 159 -18.99 4.57 -12.27
N GLU A 160 -20.04 5.14 -11.70
CA GLU A 160 -21.20 4.39 -11.21
C GLU A 160 -21.89 3.59 -12.32
N LYS A 161 -22.06 4.18 -13.52
CA LYS A 161 -22.56 3.46 -14.71
C LYS A 161 -21.68 2.27 -15.09
N LEU A 162 -20.36 2.44 -15.05
CA LEU A 162 -19.41 1.36 -15.32
C LEU A 162 -19.49 0.24 -14.28
N TRP A 163 -19.64 0.59 -13.00
CA TRP A 163 -19.85 -0.37 -11.92
C TRP A 163 -21.17 -1.12 -12.06
N LEU A 164 -22.26 -0.44 -12.42
CA LEU A 164 -23.54 -1.09 -12.72
C LEU A 164 -23.41 -2.10 -13.86
N ALA A 165 -22.76 -1.71 -14.97
CA ALA A 165 -22.55 -2.61 -16.10
C ALA A 165 -21.65 -3.80 -15.71
N SER A 166 -20.61 -3.56 -14.92
CA SER A 166 -19.72 -4.61 -14.40
C SER A 166 -20.46 -5.60 -13.49
N LEU A 167 -21.34 -5.12 -12.61
CA LEU A 167 -22.13 -5.98 -11.74
C LEU A 167 -23.14 -6.81 -12.52
N LYS A 168 -23.84 -6.21 -13.50
CA LYS A 168 -24.72 -6.95 -14.41
C LYS A 168 -23.96 -8.04 -15.16
N TYR A 169 -22.79 -7.73 -15.70
CA TYR A 169 -21.94 -8.69 -16.39
C TYR A 169 -21.51 -9.84 -15.46
N SER A 170 -21.05 -9.54 -14.24
CA SER A 170 -20.67 -10.55 -13.26
C SER A 170 -21.84 -11.48 -12.90
N VAL A 171 -23.05 -10.93 -12.73
CA VAL A 171 -24.25 -11.74 -12.43
C VAL A 171 -24.59 -12.66 -13.61
N LEU A 172 -24.58 -12.14 -14.84
CA LEU A 172 -24.84 -12.96 -16.03
C LEU A 172 -23.79 -14.06 -16.21
N LYS A 173 -22.52 -13.73 -16.04
CA LYS A 173 -21.42 -14.69 -16.11
C LYS A 173 -21.60 -15.81 -15.08
N ASN A 174 -21.85 -15.46 -13.82
CA ASN A 174 -22.07 -16.44 -12.77
C ASN A 174 -23.30 -17.33 -13.05
N TYR A 175 -24.39 -16.74 -13.56
CA TYR A 175 -25.59 -17.49 -13.94
C TYR A 175 -25.29 -18.50 -15.06
N MET A 176 -24.57 -18.09 -16.11
CA MET A 176 -24.16 -18.98 -17.20
C MET A 176 -23.23 -20.11 -16.72
N ASP A 177 -22.29 -19.79 -15.82
CA ASP A 177 -21.39 -20.78 -15.24
C ASP A 177 -22.17 -21.82 -14.41
N MET A 178 -23.21 -21.40 -13.69
CA MET A 178 -24.10 -22.29 -12.93
C MET A 178 -24.93 -23.20 -13.84
N GLU A 179 -25.53 -22.65 -14.90
CA GLU A 179 -26.30 -23.42 -15.90
C GLU A 179 -25.40 -24.43 -16.63
N GLY A 180 -24.18 -24.03 -17.00
CA GLY A 180 -23.21 -24.91 -17.66
C GLY A 180 -22.80 -26.10 -16.78
N LYS A 181 -22.59 -25.87 -15.47
CA LYS A 181 -22.33 -26.94 -14.50
C LYS A 181 -23.53 -27.86 -14.30
N ALA A 182 -24.74 -27.31 -14.24
CA ALA A 182 -25.96 -28.10 -14.13
C ALA A 182 -26.18 -28.99 -15.36
N ALA A 183 -25.80 -28.51 -16.56
CA ALA A 183 -25.89 -29.26 -17.81
C ALA A 183 -24.78 -30.32 -17.97
N ASN A 184 -23.64 -30.19 -17.28
CA ASN A 184 -22.55 -31.17 -17.33
C ASN A 184 -21.90 -31.36 -15.93
N PRO A 185 -22.43 -32.26 -15.09
CA PRO A 185 -21.97 -32.48 -13.72
C PRO A 185 -20.52 -32.97 -13.60
N ALA A 186 -19.93 -33.50 -14.68
CA ALA A 186 -18.57 -34.03 -14.69
C ALA A 186 -17.48 -32.95 -14.64
N LEU A 187 -17.84 -31.66 -14.74
CA LEU A 187 -16.91 -30.53 -14.66
C LEU A 187 -16.66 -30.04 -13.22
N ASP A 188 -17.33 -30.61 -12.21
CA ASP A 188 -17.21 -30.20 -10.80
C ASP A 188 -16.16 -31.02 -10.01
N THR A 189 -15.55 -32.05 -10.64
CA THR A 189 -14.65 -33.01 -9.97
C THR A 189 -13.17 -32.89 -10.35
N ALA A 190 -12.72 -31.74 -10.87
CA ALA A 190 -11.31 -31.50 -11.23
C ALA A 190 -10.68 -30.36 -10.43
#